data_AF-A0A7V6E8T9-F1
#
_entry.id   AF-A0A7V6E8T9-F1
#
_cell.length_a   1.000
_cell.length_b   1.000
_cell.length_c   1.000
_cell.angle_alpha   90.00
_cell.angle_beta   90.00
_cell.angle_gamma   90.00
#
_symmetry.space_group_name_H-M   'P 1'
#
loop_
_entity.id
_entity.type
_entity.pdbx_description
1 polymer ?
#
loop_
_entity_poly.entity_id
_entity_poly.type
_entity_poly.pdbx_seq_one_letter_code
_entity_poly.pdbx_strand_id
1 'polypeptide(L)'
;MKKFLVSLLVVTSGFFAVRGVSAQQCEDMKRDQEIRRARLLDVEKEMGLIESQLRDIEKKKMELEEWRNRKARERDEIKASLSTLQARIDAECSVCPTLERQAEAFQRQYSSLDQKAQDLIRRIRELAEEARRLDAETDALSAEYERLGCPNLVAGKTEQATIDRCTQIFSRWNALEKAIDALENRLRSLRAEYISTRNQMMQRRQELDRLHADLERNCRQSPRLVEVRNAIDRQREIDALQEQVDATEKGIARFRGLKLRPMPRLIERKEKKGLKER
;
A
#
# COMPACT_ATOMS: atom_id res chain seq x y z
N MET A 1 112.68 51.26 -74.27
CA MET A 1 114.02 50.81 -73.83
C MET A 1 114.11 49.31 -74.01
N LYS A 2 115.13 48.86 -74.77
CA LYS A 2 115.79 47.53 -74.89
C LYS A 2 114.93 46.29 -74.57
N LYS A 3 114.43 45.52 -75.56
CA LYS A 3 115.13 44.55 -76.44
C LYS A 3 116.14 43.66 -75.70
N PHE A 4 116.21 42.35 -75.89
CA PHE A 4 115.40 41.25 -76.46
C PHE A 4 116.35 40.02 -76.37
N LEU A 5 115.81 38.81 -76.45
CA LEU A 5 116.51 37.53 -76.66
C LEU A 5 117.30 36.96 -75.47
N VAL A 6 116.82 35.85 -74.91
CA VAL A 6 117.51 34.55 -75.08
C VAL A 6 116.45 33.46 -75.21
N SER A 7 116.53 32.74 -76.32
CA SER A 7 115.88 31.46 -76.60
C SER A 7 116.56 30.35 -75.80
N LEU A 8 115.80 29.41 -75.25
CA LEU A 8 116.27 28.02 -75.16
C LEU A 8 115.12 27.04 -75.43
N LEU A 9 115.33 26.26 -76.48
CA LEU A 9 114.59 25.09 -76.93
C LEU A 9 114.45 24.05 -75.81
N VAL A 10 113.23 23.57 -75.55
CA VAL A 10 112.65 22.29 -76.03
C VAL A 10 113.12 21.05 -75.25
N VAL A 11 112.18 20.59 -74.41
CA VAL A 11 111.69 19.22 -74.22
C VAL A 11 112.67 18.15 -73.74
N THR A 12 112.45 17.72 -72.50
CA THR A 12 112.30 16.29 -72.15
C THR A 12 111.32 16.18 -70.96
N SER A 13 110.14 15.63 -71.18
CA SER A 13 109.77 14.26 -70.77
C SER A 13 109.33 14.14 -69.30
N GLY A 14 108.02 14.22 -69.09
CA GLY A 14 107.38 14.03 -67.79
C GLY A 14 105.88 13.81 -67.92
N PHE A 15 105.49 12.85 -68.75
CA PHE A 15 104.16 12.24 -68.79
C PHE A 15 103.71 11.91 -67.35
N PHE A 16 102.78 12.68 -66.78
CA PHE A 16 101.94 12.19 -65.69
C PHE A 16 100.61 11.75 -66.31
N ALA A 17 100.47 10.44 -66.37
CA ALA A 17 99.45 9.70 -67.09
C ALA A 17 98.04 10.04 -66.61
N VAL A 18 97.19 10.52 -67.52
CA VAL A 18 95.79 10.08 -67.55
C VAL A 18 95.87 8.58 -67.83
N ARG A 19 95.80 7.75 -66.78
CA ARG A 19 95.66 6.30 -66.91
C ARG A 19 94.41 6.06 -67.75
N GLY A 20 94.62 5.56 -68.97
CA GLY A 20 93.53 5.22 -69.88
C GLY A 20 92.62 4.21 -69.21
N VAL A 21 91.39 4.63 -68.91
CA VAL A 21 90.29 3.71 -68.64
C VAL A 21 90.17 2.84 -69.90
N SER A 22 90.34 1.52 -69.77
CA SER A 22 90.24 0.64 -70.92
C SER A 22 88.82 0.72 -71.51
N ALA A 23 88.66 0.52 -72.81
CA ALA A 23 87.32 0.49 -73.43
C ALA A 23 86.37 -0.48 -72.69
N GLN A 24 86.92 -1.55 -72.11
CA GLN A 24 86.22 -2.52 -71.29
C GLN A 24 85.71 -1.95 -69.95
N GLN A 25 86.50 -1.14 -69.25
CA GLN A 25 86.07 -0.46 -68.02
C GLN A 25 84.98 0.59 -68.30
N CYS A 26 85.02 1.27 -69.45
CA CYS A 26 83.98 2.21 -69.87
C CYS A 26 82.65 1.48 -70.15
N GLU A 27 82.68 0.33 -70.81
CA GLU A 27 81.51 -0.51 -71.04
C GLU A 27 80.93 -1.10 -69.75
N ASP A 28 81.78 -1.51 -68.81
CA ASP A 28 81.32 -2.00 -67.50
C ASP A 28 80.68 -0.88 -66.66
N MET A 29 81.21 0.34 -66.70
CA MET A 29 80.58 1.51 -66.06
C MET A 29 79.24 1.87 -66.69
N LYS A 30 79.08 1.74 -68.02
CA LYS A 30 77.79 1.94 -68.70
C LYS A 30 76.77 0.89 -68.26
N ARG A 31 77.15 -0.38 -68.22
CA ARG A 31 76.28 -1.46 -67.72
C ARG A 31 75.90 -1.25 -66.26
N ASP A 32 76.83 -0.83 -65.42
CA ASP A 32 76.56 -0.50 -64.01
C ASP A 32 75.61 0.71 -63.89
N GLN A 33 75.75 1.74 -64.74
CA GLN A 33 74.78 2.83 -64.80
C GLN A 33 73.39 2.37 -65.23
N GLU A 34 73.29 1.48 -66.22
CA GLU A 34 72.01 0.91 -66.67
C GLU A 34 71.34 0.07 -65.58
N ILE A 35 72.12 -0.76 -64.86
CA ILE A 35 71.63 -1.55 -63.73
C ILE A 35 71.14 -0.64 -62.60
N ARG A 36 71.90 0.40 -62.26
CA ARG A 36 71.49 1.37 -61.23
C ARG A 36 70.22 2.12 -61.64
N ARG A 37 70.09 2.51 -62.91
CA ARG A 37 68.86 3.13 -63.43
C ARG A 37 67.66 2.18 -63.34
N ALA A 38 67.83 0.91 -63.69
CA ALA A 38 66.78 -0.10 -63.57
C ALA A 38 66.34 -0.30 -62.10
N ARG A 39 67.28 -0.32 -61.16
CA ARG A 39 66.99 -0.37 -59.72
C ARG A 39 66.27 0.88 -59.21
N LEU A 40 66.65 2.07 -59.68
CA LEU A 40 65.95 3.31 -59.32
C LEU A 40 64.50 3.31 -59.80
N LEU A 41 64.24 2.84 -61.02
CA LEU A 41 62.88 2.71 -61.56
C LEU A 41 62.04 1.70 -60.78
N ASP A 42 62.65 0.64 -60.24
CA ASP A 42 61.97 -0.35 -59.41
C ASP A 42 61.61 0.23 -58.04
N VAL A 43 62.57 0.93 -57.40
CA VAL A 43 62.33 1.66 -56.15
C VAL A 43 61.25 2.74 -56.32
N GLU A 44 61.21 3.47 -57.44
CA GLU A 44 60.15 4.43 -57.74
C GLU A 44 58.76 3.77 -57.82
N LYS A 45 58.66 2.56 -58.39
CA LYS A 45 57.40 1.80 -58.42
C LYS A 45 56.98 1.35 -57.02
N GLU A 46 57.92 0.84 -56.23
CA GLU A 46 57.66 0.45 -54.84
C GLU A 46 57.23 1.65 -53.99
N MET A 47 57.89 2.80 -54.15
CA MET A 47 57.51 4.06 -53.50
C MET A 47 56.07 4.46 -53.87
N GLY A 48 55.71 4.40 -55.15
CA GLY A 48 54.34 4.70 -55.61
C GLY A 48 53.28 3.76 -55.02
N LEU A 49 53.60 2.47 -54.86
CA LEU A 49 52.71 1.51 -54.20
C LEU A 49 52.55 1.83 -52.70
N ILE A 50 53.65 2.10 -52.00
CA ILE A 50 53.65 2.47 -50.57
C ILE A 50 52.84 3.75 -50.35
N GLU A 51 53.02 4.77 -51.20
CA GLU A 51 52.23 6.00 -51.12
C GLU A 51 50.72 5.75 -51.30
N SER A 52 50.34 4.85 -52.21
CA SER A 52 48.93 4.47 -52.39
C SER A 52 48.38 3.75 -51.16
N GLN A 53 49.14 2.80 -50.61
CA GLN A 53 48.77 2.09 -49.38
C GLN A 53 48.65 3.05 -48.20
N LEU A 54 49.54 4.03 -48.08
CA LEU A 54 49.50 5.04 -47.03
C LEU A 54 48.21 5.87 -47.11
N ARG A 55 47.82 6.31 -48.32
CA ARG A 55 46.54 7.03 -48.54
C ARG A 55 45.33 6.18 -48.15
N ASP A 56 45.33 4.89 -48.48
CA ASP A 56 44.24 3.97 -48.11
C ASP A 56 44.16 3.75 -46.60
N ILE A 57 45.31 3.63 -45.93
CA ILE A 57 45.39 3.51 -44.46
C ILE A 57 44.88 4.79 -43.79
N GLU A 58 45.27 5.97 -44.29
CA GLU A 58 44.80 7.26 -43.79
C GLU A 58 43.27 7.39 -43.92
N LYS A 59 42.71 6.97 -45.07
CA LYS A 59 41.27 6.93 -45.29
C LYS A 59 40.56 5.99 -44.31
N LYS A 60 41.04 4.76 -44.15
CA LYS A 60 40.48 3.79 -43.18
C LYS A 60 40.56 4.29 -41.74
N LYS A 61 41.65 4.99 -41.39
CA LYS A 61 41.81 5.61 -40.07
C LYS A 61 40.72 6.65 -39.81
N MET A 62 40.47 7.54 -40.77
CA MET A 62 39.39 8.53 -40.67
C MET A 62 38.02 7.86 -40.53
N GLU A 63 37.72 6.85 -41.36
CA GLU A 63 36.45 6.11 -41.29
C GLU A 63 36.25 5.42 -39.92
N LEU A 64 37.31 4.82 -39.37
CA LEU A 64 37.28 4.19 -38.04
C LEU A 64 37.14 5.22 -36.91
N GLU A 65 37.77 6.40 -37.03
CA GLU A 65 37.59 7.50 -36.09
C GLU A 65 36.15 8.01 -36.08
N GLU A 66 35.54 8.20 -37.25
CA GLU A 66 34.13 8.54 -37.33
C GLU A 66 33.22 7.45 -36.76
N TRP A 67 33.49 6.18 -37.08
CA TRP A 67 32.72 5.06 -36.54
C TRP A 67 32.82 4.98 -35.03
N ARG A 68 34.02 5.15 -34.46
CA ARG A 68 34.25 5.23 -33.01
C ARG A 68 33.47 6.38 -32.38
N ASN A 69 33.48 7.56 -33.02
CA ASN A 69 32.74 8.72 -32.55
C ASN A 69 31.23 8.49 -32.60
N ARG A 70 30.71 7.85 -33.66
CA ARG A 70 29.29 7.43 -33.74
C ARG A 70 28.92 6.48 -32.61
N LYS A 71 29.74 5.44 -32.39
CA LYS A 71 29.50 4.48 -31.29
C LYS A 71 29.63 5.08 -29.90
N ALA A 72 30.52 6.06 -29.71
CA ALA A 72 30.60 6.82 -28.47
C ALA A 72 29.30 7.59 -28.19
N ARG A 73 28.75 8.26 -29.22
CA ARG A 73 27.45 8.97 -29.10
C ARG A 73 26.30 8.02 -28.80
N GLU A 74 26.18 6.90 -29.53
CA GLU A 74 25.16 5.87 -29.26
C GLU A 74 25.23 5.37 -27.80
N ARG A 75 26.44 5.09 -27.31
CA ARG A 75 26.64 4.67 -25.91
C ARG A 75 26.19 5.77 -24.94
N ASP A 76 26.52 7.02 -25.20
CA ASP A 76 26.17 8.13 -24.31
C ASP A 76 24.66 8.39 -24.31
N GLU A 77 23.98 8.23 -25.45
CA GLU A 77 22.51 8.27 -25.58
C GLU A 77 21.83 7.14 -24.79
N ILE A 78 22.34 5.90 -24.92
CA ILE A 78 21.85 4.75 -24.15
C ILE A 78 22.06 4.99 -22.66
N LYS A 79 23.23 5.49 -22.26
CA LYS A 79 23.54 5.79 -20.86
C LYS A 79 22.61 6.88 -20.29
N ALA A 80 22.32 7.92 -21.07
CA ALA A 80 21.34 8.94 -20.69
C ALA A 80 19.94 8.34 -20.52
N SER A 81 19.51 7.49 -21.46
CA SER A 81 18.21 6.79 -21.41
C SER A 81 18.07 5.89 -20.18
N LEU A 82 19.13 5.13 -19.87
CA LEU A 82 19.19 4.29 -18.66
C LEU A 82 19.13 5.12 -17.38
N SER A 83 19.85 6.25 -17.33
CA SER A 83 19.79 7.16 -16.18
C SER A 83 18.37 7.71 -15.96
N THR A 84 17.68 8.10 -17.04
CA THR A 84 16.29 8.55 -16.97
C THR A 84 15.34 7.44 -16.52
N LEU A 85 15.51 6.21 -17.04
CA LEU A 85 14.72 5.06 -16.60
C LEU A 85 14.97 4.73 -15.13
N GLN A 86 16.21 4.77 -14.67
CA GLN A 86 16.55 4.54 -13.27
C GLN A 86 15.91 5.58 -12.35
N ALA A 87 15.99 6.86 -12.71
CA ALA A 87 15.34 7.93 -11.93
C ALA A 87 13.80 7.76 -11.86
N ARG A 88 13.18 7.25 -12.94
CA ARG A 88 11.75 6.92 -12.94
C ARG A 88 11.43 5.74 -12.03
N ILE A 89 12.24 4.67 -12.10
CA ILE A 89 12.12 3.51 -11.21
C ILE A 89 12.28 3.95 -9.75
N ASP A 90 13.30 4.74 -9.42
CA ASP A 90 13.52 5.22 -8.06
C ASP A 90 12.37 6.09 -7.56
N ALA A 91 11.82 6.96 -8.42
CA ALA A 91 10.65 7.77 -8.09
C ALA A 91 9.43 6.89 -7.79
N GLU A 92 9.09 5.93 -8.67
CA GLU A 92 7.95 5.02 -8.48
C GLU A 92 8.15 4.09 -7.27
N CYS A 93 9.36 3.53 -7.11
CA CYS A 93 9.71 2.63 -6.01
C CYS A 93 9.88 3.34 -4.65
N SER A 94 10.05 4.66 -4.61
CA SER A 94 10.13 5.41 -3.34
C SER A 94 8.77 5.61 -2.66
N VAL A 95 7.69 5.66 -3.46
CA VAL A 95 6.33 5.94 -2.97
C VAL A 95 5.74 4.71 -2.27
N CYS A 96 5.96 3.51 -2.83
CA CYS A 96 5.33 2.30 -2.31
C CYS A 96 5.70 1.91 -0.89
N PRO A 97 6.99 1.90 -0.48
CA PRO A 97 7.37 1.60 0.89
C PRO A 97 6.72 2.56 1.91
N THR A 98 6.50 3.81 1.51
CA THR A 98 5.84 4.81 2.36
C THR A 98 4.35 4.50 2.53
N LEU A 99 3.64 4.20 1.44
CA LEU A 99 2.23 3.82 1.49
C LEU A 99 2.03 2.48 2.21
N GLU A 100 2.92 1.51 2.03
CA GLU A 100 2.87 0.23 2.72
C GLU A 100 3.05 0.37 4.24
N ARG A 101 3.95 1.23 4.69
CA ARG A 101 4.10 1.55 6.12
C ARG A 101 2.85 2.24 6.68
N GLN A 102 2.25 3.14 5.91
CA GLN A 102 0.98 3.77 6.31
C GLN A 102 -0.12 2.71 6.43
N ALA A 103 -0.22 1.78 5.47
CA ALA A 103 -1.19 0.69 5.51
C ALA A 103 -1.00 -0.21 6.74
N GLU A 104 0.24 -0.55 7.06
CA GLU A 104 0.54 -1.35 8.25
C GLU A 104 0.19 -0.63 9.55
N ALA A 105 0.52 0.66 9.66
CA ALA A 105 0.16 1.48 10.81
C ALA A 105 -1.36 1.59 10.96
N PHE A 106 -2.08 1.79 9.85
CA PHE A 106 -3.53 1.82 9.82
C PHE A 106 -4.13 0.49 10.26
N GLN A 107 -3.62 -0.63 9.76
CA GLN A 107 -4.12 -1.95 10.09
C GLN A 107 -4.03 -2.25 11.60
N ARG A 108 -2.94 -1.86 12.25
CA ARG A 108 -2.77 -2.03 13.71
C ARG A 108 -3.79 -1.19 14.50
N GLN A 109 -4.05 0.03 14.07
CA GLN A 109 -5.07 0.88 14.70
C GLN A 109 -6.47 0.33 14.45
N TYR A 110 -6.73 -0.13 13.23
CA TYR A 110 -8.00 -0.69 12.81
C TYR A 110 -8.34 -1.99 13.58
N SER A 111 -7.37 -2.89 13.77
CA SER A 111 -7.61 -4.12 14.53
C SER A 111 -8.07 -3.86 15.97
N SER A 112 -7.60 -2.78 16.60
CA SER A 112 -8.06 -2.41 17.94
C SER A 112 -9.51 -1.94 17.93
N LEU A 113 -9.90 -1.14 16.93
CA LEU A 113 -11.28 -0.68 16.77
C LEU A 113 -12.22 -1.82 16.38
N ASP A 114 -11.76 -2.76 15.54
CA ASP A 114 -12.50 -3.95 15.12
C ASP A 114 -12.81 -4.85 16.33
N GLN A 115 -11.82 -5.09 17.20
CA GLN A 115 -12.03 -5.82 18.45
C GLN A 115 -13.04 -5.14 19.36
N LYS A 116 -12.97 -3.80 19.51
CA LYS A 116 -13.97 -3.05 20.29
C LYS A 116 -15.35 -3.16 19.69
N ALA A 117 -15.46 -3.08 18.37
CA ALA A 117 -16.73 -3.26 17.68
C ALA A 117 -17.27 -4.67 17.95
N GLN A 118 -16.48 -5.74 17.79
CA GLN A 118 -16.91 -7.12 18.05
C GLN A 118 -17.32 -7.35 19.51
N ASP A 119 -16.63 -6.74 20.48
CA ASP A 119 -17.04 -6.79 21.89
C ASP A 119 -18.41 -6.15 22.10
N LEU A 120 -18.65 -4.99 21.48
CA LEU A 120 -19.96 -4.34 21.50
C LEU A 120 -21.05 -5.22 20.89
N ILE A 121 -20.77 -5.90 19.76
CA ILE A 121 -21.72 -6.87 19.14
C ILE A 121 -22.16 -7.90 20.16
N ARG A 122 -21.18 -8.52 20.82
CA ARG A 122 -21.45 -9.57 21.80
C ARG A 122 -22.30 -9.03 22.95
N ARG A 123 -21.92 -7.89 23.52
CA ARG A 123 -22.64 -7.25 24.64
C ARG A 123 -24.08 -6.86 24.25
N ILE A 124 -24.31 -6.38 23.03
CA ILE A 124 -25.65 -6.06 22.52
C ILE A 124 -26.50 -7.33 22.38
N ARG A 125 -25.92 -8.42 21.87
CA ARG A 125 -26.63 -9.71 21.75
C ARG A 125 -26.99 -10.30 23.11
N GLU A 126 -26.05 -10.26 24.06
CA GLU A 126 -26.30 -10.67 25.45
C GLU A 126 -27.45 -9.88 26.07
N LEU A 127 -27.46 -8.56 25.86
CA LEU A 127 -28.52 -7.69 26.35
C LEU A 127 -29.88 -7.96 25.66
N ALA A 128 -29.87 -8.30 24.37
CA ALA A 128 -31.07 -8.69 23.65
C ALA A 128 -31.67 -10.01 24.18
N GLU A 129 -30.83 -11.00 24.50
CA GLU A 129 -31.29 -12.24 25.13
C GLU A 129 -31.78 -12.02 26.56
N GLU A 130 -31.11 -11.17 27.34
CA GLU A 130 -31.58 -10.78 28.68
C GLU A 130 -32.96 -10.12 28.60
N ALA A 131 -33.15 -9.17 27.68
CA ALA A 131 -34.44 -8.54 27.44
C ALA A 131 -35.53 -9.57 27.06
N ARG A 132 -35.26 -10.52 26.14
CA ARG A 132 -36.23 -11.57 25.79
C ARG A 132 -36.59 -12.47 26.96
N ARG A 133 -35.64 -12.77 27.84
CA ARG A 133 -35.90 -13.59 29.05
C ARG A 133 -36.82 -12.86 30.02
N LEU A 134 -36.57 -11.57 30.26
CA LEU A 134 -37.45 -10.77 31.11
C LEU A 134 -38.85 -10.63 30.51
N ASP A 135 -38.97 -10.62 29.17
CA ASP A 135 -40.26 -10.58 28.44
C ASP A 135 -41.09 -11.81 28.77
N ALA A 136 -40.49 -12.99 28.58
CA ALA A 136 -41.12 -14.26 28.88
C ALA A 136 -41.47 -14.42 30.37
N GLU A 137 -40.62 -13.92 31.28
CA GLU A 137 -40.93 -13.94 32.71
C GLU A 137 -42.09 -13.01 33.06
N THR A 138 -42.16 -11.84 32.43
CA THR A 138 -43.25 -10.88 32.62
C THR A 138 -44.58 -11.44 32.12
N ASP A 139 -44.59 -12.10 30.97
CA ASP A 139 -45.78 -12.78 30.42
C ASP A 139 -46.23 -13.93 31.34
N ALA A 140 -45.29 -14.73 31.84
CA ALA A 140 -45.59 -15.83 32.75
C ALA A 140 -46.18 -15.35 34.08
N LEU A 141 -45.61 -14.30 34.69
CA LEU A 141 -46.15 -13.71 35.92
C LEU A 141 -47.53 -13.07 35.68
N SER A 142 -47.72 -12.42 34.54
CA SER A 142 -49.02 -11.84 34.15
C SER A 142 -50.10 -12.92 34.07
N ALA A 143 -49.81 -14.03 33.38
CA ALA A 143 -50.71 -15.16 33.27
C ALA A 143 -50.98 -15.83 34.64
N GLU A 144 -49.97 -15.98 35.50
CA GLU A 144 -50.15 -16.55 36.85
C GLU A 144 -51.02 -15.63 37.73
N TYR A 145 -50.81 -14.32 37.67
CA TYR A 145 -51.57 -13.31 38.42
C TYR A 145 -53.05 -13.29 38.04
N GLU A 146 -53.35 -13.35 36.74
CA GLU A 146 -54.73 -13.44 36.23
C GLU A 146 -55.39 -14.76 36.62
N ARG A 147 -54.67 -15.89 36.45
CA ARG A 147 -55.17 -17.23 36.79
C ARG A 147 -55.53 -17.36 38.28
N LEU A 148 -54.76 -16.73 39.16
CA LEU A 148 -55.01 -16.72 40.60
C LEU A 148 -56.10 -15.74 41.03
N GLY A 149 -56.63 -14.92 40.11
CA GLY A 149 -57.68 -13.95 40.43
C GLY A 149 -57.21 -12.88 41.40
N CYS A 150 -55.91 -12.57 41.45
CA CYS A 150 -55.32 -11.59 42.35
C CYS A 150 -55.97 -10.18 42.31
N PRO A 151 -56.57 -9.71 41.20
CA PRO A 151 -57.34 -8.45 41.19
C PRO A 151 -58.63 -8.46 42.04
N ASN A 152 -59.14 -9.63 42.43
CA ASN A 152 -60.45 -9.78 43.07
C ASN A 152 -60.37 -10.43 44.47
N LEU A 153 -59.25 -10.23 45.19
CA LEU A 153 -59.06 -10.78 46.52
C LEU A 153 -60.05 -10.17 47.52
N VAL A 154 -60.72 -11.02 48.31
CA VAL A 154 -61.66 -10.60 49.35
C VAL A 154 -61.26 -11.23 50.68
N ALA A 155 -60.96 -10.38 51.68
CA ALA A 155 -60.59 -10.82 53.02
C ALA A 155 -61.67 -11.72 53.63
N GLY A 156 -61.28 -12.89 54.13
CA GLY A 156 -62.18 -13.89 54.71
C GLY A 156 -62.90 -14.81 53.72
N LYS A 157 -62.73 -14.62 52.40
CA LYS A 157 -63.23 -15.54 51.37
C LYS A 157 -62.13 -16.20 50.53
N THR A 158 -61.02 -15.50 50.35
CA THR A 158 -59.86 -16.05 49.65
C THR A 158 -58.95 -16.78 50.64
N GLU A 159 -58.45 -17.95 50.27
CA GLU A 159 -57.44 -18.68 51.05
C GLU A 159 -56.17 -17.84 51.23
N GLN A 160 -55.60 -17.87 52.43
CA GLN A 160 -54.36 -17.14 52.77
C GLN A 160 -53.20 -17.49 51.83
N ALA A 161 -53.08 -18.77 51.43
CA ALA A 161 -52.07 -19.21 50.48
C ALA A 161 -52.15 -18.49 49.12
N THR A 162 -53.34 -18.12 48.66
CA THR A 162 -53.52 -17.35 47.42
C THR A 162 -53.09 -15.90 47.62
N ILE A 163 -53.41 -15.30 48.77
CA ILE A 163 -52.98 -13.94 49.14
C ILE A 163 -51.45 -13.86 49.19
N ASP A 164 -50.80 -14.84 49.84
CA ASP A 164 -49.35 -14.92 49.96
C ASP A 164 -48.69 -15.07 48.57
N ARG A 165 -49.25 -15.93 47.71
CA ARG A 165 -48.79 -16.13 46.33
C ARG A 165 -48.91 -14.86 45.48
N CYS A 166 -50.04 -14.16 45.54
CA CYS A 166 -50.23 -12.87 44.86
C CYS A 166 -49.23 -11.81 45.36
N THR A 167 -48.90 -11.83 46.65
CA THR A 167 -47.90 -10.92 47.24
C THR A 167 -46.49 -11.24 46.73
N GLN A 168 -46.12 -12.53 46.63
CA GLN A 168 -44.83 -12.95 46.06
C GLN A 168 -44.69 -12.56 44.59
N ILE A 169 -45.75 -12.72 43.79
CA ILE A 169 -45.79 -12.28 42.39
C ILE A 169 -45.53 -10.77 42.30
N PHE A 170 -46.16 -9.98 43.17
CA PHE A 170 -45.94 -8.53 43.22
C PHE A 170 -44.49 -8.16 43.59
N SER A 171 -43.88 -8.86 44.56
CA SER A 171 -42.47 -8.67 44.89
C SER A 171 -41.54 -9.01 43.72
N ARG A 172 -41.83 -10.07 42.97
CA ARG A 172 -41.09 -10.43 41.75
C ARG A 172 -41.22 -9.38 40.66
N TRP A 173 -42.40 -8.80 40.48
CA TRP A 173 -42.57 -7.69 39.53
C TRP A 173 -41.73 -6.47 39.87
N ASN A 174 -41.68 -6.06 41.14
CA ASN A 174 -40.83 -4.94 41.55
C ASN A 174 -39.34 -5.24 41.31
N ALA A 175 -38.93 -6.52 41.38
CA ALA A 175 -37.57 -6.92 41.02
C ALA A 175 -37.34 -6.86 39.50
N LEU A 176 -38.33 -7.28 38.70
CA LEU A 176 -38.30 -7.16 37.23
C LEU A 176 -38.24 -5.70 36.77
N GLU A 177 -39.01 -4.80 37.39
CA GLU A 177 -38.98 -3.37 37.07
C GLU A 177 -37.57 -2.79 37.26
N LYS A 178 -36.92 -3.10 38.39
CA LYS A 178 -35.52 -2.72 38.63
C LYS A 178 -34.55 -3.33 37.62
N ALA A 179 -34.79 -4.57 37.20
CA ALA A 179 -33.95 -5.23 36.19
C ALA A 179 -34.10 -4.55 34.82
N ILE A 180 -35.32 -4.17 34.43
CA ILE A 180 -35.61 -3.41 33.21
C ILE A 180 -34.95 -2.04 33.25
N ASP A 181 -35.04 -1.30 34.37
CA ASP A 181 -34.34 -0.02 34.54
C ASP A 181 -32.82 -0.16 34.40
N ALA A 182 -32.24 -1.23 34.96
CA ALA A 182 -30.83 -1.53 34.82
C ALA A 182 -30.45 -1.85 33.37
N LEU A 183 -31.28 -2.62 32.67
CA LEU A 183 -31.12 -2.92 31.24
C LEU A 183 -31.18 -1.66 30.38
N GLU A 184 -32.11 -0.76 30.65
CA GLU A 184 -32.21 0.51 29.93
C GLU A 184 -30.93 1.35 30.08
N ASN A 185 -30.42 1.47 31.29
CA ASN A 185 -29.20 2.22 31.55
C ASN A 185 -27.99 1.59 30.83
N ARG A 186 -27.89 0.26 30.84
CA ARG A 186 -26.87 -0.47 30.07
C ARG A 186 -27.03 -0.26 28.57
N LEU A 187 -28.25 -0.33 28.03
CA LEU A 187 -28.53 -0.10 26.61
C LEU A 187 -28.15 1.33 26.19
N ARG A 188 -28.49 2.34 26.99
CA ARG A 188 -28.13 3.74 26.70
C ARG A 188 -26.61 3.92 26.66
N SER A 189 -25.89 3.31 27.60
CA SER A 189 -24.41 3.34 27.63
C SER A 189 -23.81 2.63 26.41
N LEU A 190 -24.30 1.42 26.08
CA LEU A 190 -23.88 0.67 24.90
C LEU A 190 -24.15 1.42 23.60
N ARG A 191 -25.31 2.09 23.48
CA ARG A 191 -25.64 2.91 22.32
C ARG A 191 -24.68 4.06 22.14
N ALA A 192 -24.34 4.77 23.22
CA ALA A 192 -23.36 5.85 23.18
C ALA A 192 -21.96 5.34 22.78
N GLU A 193 -21.55 4.20 23.33
CA GLU A 193 -20.28 3.54 23.01
C GLU A 193 -20.24 3.09 21.53
N TYR A 194 -21.34 2.52 21.03
CA TYR A 194 -21.51 2.12 19.63
C TYR A 194 -21.45 3.31 18.67
N ILE A 195 -22.20 4.39 18.93
CA ILE A 195 -22.19 5.60 18.10
C ILE A 195 -20.79 6.21 18.05
N SER A 196 -20.10 6.29 19.20
CA SER A 196 -18.73 6.80 19.27
C SER A 196 -17.76 5.94 18.44
N THR A 197 -17.82 4.61 18.60
CA THR A 197 -16.97 3.66 17.86
C THR A 197 -17.25 3.71 16.37
N ARG A 198 -18.53 3.78 15.97
CA ARG A 198 -18.95 3.91 14.57
C ARG A 198 -18.45 5.20 13.94
N ASN A 199 -18.55 6.33 14.64
CA ASN A 199 -18.05 7.61 14.14
C ASN A 199 -16.53 7.59 13.94
N GLN A 200 -15.80 6.99 14.89
CA GLN A 200 -14.35 6.78 14.74
C GLN A 200 -14.03 5.90 13.52
N MET A 201 -14.76 4.80 13.34
CA MET A 201 -14.62 3.93 12.18
C MET A 201 -14.90 4.68 10.87
N MET A 202 -15.98 5.44 10.79
CA MET A 202 -16.33 6.23 9.60
C MET A 202 -15.25 7.26 9.23
N GLN A 203 -14.66 7.92 10.21
CA GLN A 203 -13.53 8.84 9.96
C GLN A 203 -12.32 8.08 9.40
N ARG A 204 -11.96 6.94 10.00
CA ARG A 204 -10.85 6.10 9.53
C ARG A 204 -11.11 5.46 8.17
N ARG A 205 -12.37 5.21 7.83
CA ARG A 205 -12.76 4.67 6.52
C ARG A 205 -12.37 5.61 5.39
N GLN A 206 -12.60 6.91 5.53
CA GLN A 206 -12.22 7.89 4.51
C GLN A 206 -10.70 7.90 4.29
N GLU A 207 -9.92 7.68 5.34
CA GLU A 207 -8.47 7.57 5.24
C GLU A 207 -8.05 6.26 4.57
N LEU A 208 -8.72 5.14 4.88
CA LEU A 208 -8.52 3.84 4.22
C LEU A 208 -8.89 3.88 2.74
N ASP A 209 -9.98 4.54 2.35
CA ASP A 209 -10.41 4.67 0.96
C ASP A 209 -9.38 5.47 0.14
N ARG A 210 -8.81 6.54 0.73
CA ARG A 210 -7.72 7.31 0.11
C ARG A 210 -6.47 6.47 -0.04
N LEU A 211 -6.07 5.77 1.03
CA LEU A 211 -4.89 4.92 1.03
C LEU A 211 -5.02 3.75 0.04
N HIS A 212 -6.21 3.14 -0.07
CA HIS A 212 -6.51 2.12 -1.06
C HIS A 212 -6.36 2.67 -2.47
N ALA A 213 -6.92 3.85 -2.76
CA ALA A 213 -6.78 4.49 -4.07
C ALA A 213 -5.31 4.82 -4.40
N ASP A 214 -4.53 5.28 -3.43
CA ASP A 214 -3.12 5.58 -3.61
C ASP A 214 -2.29 4.31 -3.83
N LEU A 215 -2.58 3.22 -3.11
CA LEU A 215 -1.97 1.91 -3.32
C LEU A 215 -2.35 1.30 -4.67
N GLU A 216 -3.60 1.41 -5.12
CA GLU A 216 -4.03 0.93 -6.44
C GLU A 216 -3.39 1.71 -7.60
N ARG A 217 -3.13 3.01 -7.40
CA ARG A 217 -2.48 3.84 -8.42
C ARG A 217 -0.99 3.58 -8.51
N ASN A 218 -0.31 3.55 -7.36
CA ASN A 218 1.14 3.57 -7.31
C ASN A 218 1.76 2.19 -7.06
N CYS A 219 1.02 1.27 -6.43
CA CYS A 219 1.56 0.04 -5.83
C CYS A 219 0.67 -1.19 -6.09
N ARG A 220 0.28 -1.41 -7.35
CA ARG A 220 -0.67 -2.44 -7.77
C ARG A 220 -0.33 -3.86 -7.33
N GLN A 221 0.96 -4.17 -7.18
CA GLN A 221 1.46 -5.48 -6.78
C GLN A 221 1.66 -5.61 -5.26
N SER A 222 1.35 -4.57 -4.49
CA SER A 222 1.55 -4.59 -3.05
C SER A 222 0.58 -5.57 -2.38
N PRO A 223 1.07 -6.48 -1.51
CA PRO A 223 0.21 -7.40 -0.76
C PRO A 223 -0.72 -6.66 0.22
N ARG A 224 -0.35 -5.43 0.63
CA ARG A 224 -1.12 -4.59 1.56
C ARG A 224 -2.48 -4.16 0.97
N LEU A 225 -2.62 -4.19 -0.35
CA LEU A 225 -3.86 -3.82 -1.04
C LEU A 225 -5.04 -4.73 -0.66
N VAL A 226 -4.77 -6.04 -0.54
CA VAL A 226 -5.78 -7.03 -0.12
C VAL A 226 -6.16 -6.83 1.34
N GLU A 227 -5.20 -6.52 2.20
CA GLU A 227 -5.44 -6.28 3.63
C GLU A 227 -6.31 -5.04 3.86
N VAL A 228 -6.03 -3.94 3.16
CA VAL A 228 -6.84 -2.71 3.20
C VAL A 228 -8.25 -2.99 2.68
N ARG A 229 -8.41 -3.75 1.60
CA ARG A 229 -9.72 -4.15 1.08
C ARG A 229 -10.52 -4.96 2.09
N ASN A 230 -9.91 -5.96 2.71
CA ASN A 230 -10.54 -6.77 3.76
C ASN A 230 -10.92 -5.94 5.01
N ALA A 231 -10.19 -4.87 5.31
CA ALA A 231 -10.55 -3.95 6.39
C ALA A 231 -11.83 -3.14 6.04
N ILE A 232 -11.91 -2.63 4.81
CA ILE A 232 -13.09 -1.92 4.30
C ILE A 232 -14.34 -2.81 4.31
N ASP A 233 -14.21 -4.08 3.91
CA ASP A 233 -15.35 -5.00 3.90
C ASP A 233 -15.85 -5.34 5.33
N ARG A 234 -14.95 -5.56 6.29
CA ARG A 234 -15.32 -5.77 7.70
C ARG A 234 -16.10 -4.60 8.30
N GLN A 235 -15.83 -3.39 7.84
CA GLN A 235 -16.51 -2.19 8.29
C GLN A 235 -18.01 -2.19 7.93
N ARG A 236 -18.40 -2.86 6.83
CA ARG A 236 -19.81 -3.00 6.44
C ARG A 236 -20.59 -3.91 7.39
N GLU A 237 -19.94 -4.92 7.97
CA GLU A 237 -20.55 -5.80 8.97
C GLU A 237 -20.90 -5.03 10.26
N ILE A 238 -20.08 -4.04 10.61
CA ILE A 238 -20.32 -3.18 11.77
C ILE A 238 -21.53 -2.26 11.54
N ASP A 239 -21.73 -1.73 10.33
CA ASP A 239 -22.93 -0.93 10.03
C ASP A 239 -24.24 -1.74 10.19
N ALA A 240 -24.21 -3.05 9.93
CA ALA A 240 -25.36 -3.94 10.17
C ALA A 240 -25.73 -4.10 11.65
N LEU A 241 -24.86 -3.69 12.58
CA LEU A 241 -25.14 -3.73 14.02
C LEU A 241 -26.14 -2.68 14.47
N GLN A 242 -26.29 -1.59 13.71
CA GLN A 242 -27.26 -0.57 14.03
C GLN A 242 -28.68 -1.15 14.09
N GLU A 243 -28.99 -2.07 13.17
CA GLU A 243 -30.28 -2.76 13.14
C GLU A 243 -30.51 -3.62 14.39
N GLN A 244 -29.46 -4.29 14.90
CA GLN A 244 -29.55 -5.09 16.13
C GLN A 244 -29.76 -4.23 17.39
N VAL A 245 -29.09 -3.06 17.47
CA VAL A 245 -29.29 -2.10 18.55
C VAL A 245 -30.72 -1.57 18.54
N ASP A 246 -31.21 -1.16 17.36
CA ASP A 246 -32.56 -0.60 17.20
C ASP A 246 -33.64 -1.65 17.50
N ALA A 247 -33.42 -2.92 17.14
CA ALA A 247 -34.33 -4.02 17.48
C ALA A 247 -34.39 -4.27 19.00
N THR A 248 -33.23 -4.24 19.67
CA THR A 248 -33.14 -4.44 21.13
C THR A 248 -33.83 -3.31 21.89
N GLU A 249 -33.66 -2.06 21.43
CA GLU A 249 -34.35 -0.90 21.99
C GLU A 249 -35.87 -1.03 21.88
N LYS A 250 -36.38 -1.46 20.72
CA LYS A 250 -37.81 -1.72 20.52
C LYS A 250 -38.33 -2.82 21.46
N GLY A 251 -37.52 -3.85 21.74
CA GLY A 251 -37.85 -4.89 22.71
C GLY A 251 -38.04 -4.31 24.12
N ILE A 252 -37.04 -3.55 24.60
CA ILE A 252 -37.08 -2.93 25.93
C ILE A 252 -38.24 -1.91 26.06
N ALA A 253 -38.56 -1.18 24.99
CA ALA A 253 -39.66 -0.22 25.00
C ALA A 253 -41.05 -0.87 25.25
N ARG A 254 -41.26 -2.15 24.89
CA ARG A 254 -42.54 -2.85 25.12
C ARG A 254 -42.87 -2.99 26.61
N PHE A 255 -41.86 -3.20 27.45
CA PHE A 255 -42.02 -3.37 28.89
C PHE A 255 -42.61 -2.14 29.58
N ARG A 256 -42.34 -0.93 29.07
CA ARG A 256 -42.91 0.31 29.62
C ARG A 256 -44.44 0.36 29.56
N GLY A 257 -45.06 -0.41 28.66
CA GLY A 257 -46.50 -0.51 28.52
C GLY A 257 -47.18 -1.43 29.54
N LEU A 258 -46.43 -2.35 30.16
CA LEU A 258 -46.93 -3.36 31.10
C LEU A 258 -46.95 -2.80 32.54
N LYS A 259 -47.60 -1.66 32.76
CA LYS A 259 -47.90 -1.19 34.12
C LYS A 259 -49.09 -1.97 34.67
N LEU A 260 -48.83 -2.96 35.53
CA LEU A 260 -49.90 -3.62 36.27
C LEU A 260 -50.59 -2.65 37.22
N ARG A 261 -51.91 -2.81 37.31
CA ARG A 261 -52.73 -2.03 38.23
C ARG A 261 -52.26 -2.30 39.66
N PRO A 262 -52.23 -1.27 40.53
CA PRO A 262 -51.86 -1.46 41.92
C PRO A 262 -52.77 -2.49 42.59
N MET A 263 -52.19 -3.29 43.49
CA MET A 263 -52.89 -4.34 44.23
C MET A 263 -54.20 -3.77 44.84
N PRO A 264 -55.35 -4.44 44.66
CA PRO A 264 -56.57 -4.04 45.36
C PRO A 264 -56.30 -4.08 46.86
N ARG A 265 -56.55 -2.97 47.56
CA ARG A 265 -56.56 -2.99 49.02
C ARG A 265 -57.63 -3.99 49.44
N LEU A 266 -57.26 -4.98 50.24
CA LEU A 266 -58.20 -5.94 50.83
C LEU A 266 -59.33 -5.14 51.50
N ILE A 267 -60.55 -5.25 50.97
CA ILE A 267 -61.70 -4.54 51.52
C ILE A 267 -62.13 -5.31 52.77
N GLU A 268 -61.74 -4.83 53.94
CA GLU A 268 -62.26 -5.36 55.20
C GLU A 268 -63.76 -5.05 55.29
N ARG A 269 -64.56 -6.10 55.44
CA ARG A 269 -65.99 -5.95 55.72
C ARG A 269 -66.10 -5.45 57.16
N LYS A 270 -66.52 -4.20 57.36
CA LYS A 270 -67.00 -3.75 58.67
C LYS A 270 -68.15 -4.68 59.07
N GLU A 271 -67.90 -5.60 59.99
CA GLU A 271 -68.95 -6.36 60.63
C GLU A 271 -69.89 -5.36 61.30
N LYS A 272 -71.08 -5.19 60.74
CA LYS A 272 -72.17 -4.50 61.44
C LYS A 272 -72.51 -5.34 62.65
N LYS A 273 -71.87 -5.06 63.79
CA LYS A 273 -72.34 -5.48 65.11
C LYS A 273 -73.75 -4.93 65.27
N GLY A 274 -74.74 -5.78 65.03
CA GLY A 274 -76.11 -5.53 65.42
C GLY A 274 -76.18 -5.59 66.93
N LEU A 275 -76.12 -4.45 67.60
CA LEU A 275 -76.76 -4.31 68.91
C LEU A 275 -78.24 -4.05 68.65
N LYS A 276 -79.04 -5.11 68.76
CA LYS A 276 -80.48 -5.04 69.01
C LYS A 276 -80.74 -5.66 70.38
N GLU A 277 -80.85 -4.83 71.41
CA GLU A 277 -81.57 -5.10 72.67
C GLU A 277 -82.14 -3.73 73.05
N ARG A 278 -83.44 -3.44 72.81
CA ARG A 278 -84.62 -3.78 73.63
C ARG A 278 -84.43 -3.48 75.11
#